data_AF-A0A1H0A3X9-F1
#
_entry.id   AF-A0A1H0A3X9-F1
#
_cell.length_a   1.000
_cell.length_b   1.000
_cell.length_c   1.000
_cell.angle_alpha   90.00
_cell.angle_beta   90.00
_cell.angle_gamma   90.00
#
_symmetry.space_group_name_H-M   'P 1'
#
loop_
_entity.id
_entity.type
_entity.pdbx_description
1 polymer ?
#
loop_
_entity_poly.entity_id
_entity_poly.type
_entity_poly.pdbx_seq_one_letter_code
_entity_poly.pdbx_strand_id
1 'polypeptide(L)' 'MQVKYPPPPPSIEWYIETECGHLLSWSAVDLDSLFIRLHEKGFRAKEVMTWEEHEAKTSERELKESA' A
#
# COMPACT_ATOMS: atom_id res chain seq x y z
N MET A 1 -25.97 -27.01 -9.05
CA MET A 1 -24.96 -26.66 -8.03
C MET A 1 -24.21 -25.44 -8.52
N GLN A 2 -24.60 -24.23 -8.10
CA GLN A 2 -23.79 -23.04 -8.36
C GLN A 2 -22.86 -22.87 -7.17
N VAL A 3 -21.59 -23.23 -7.36
CA VAL A 3 -20.54 -22.84 -6.41
C VAL A 3 -20.31 -21.36 -6.65
N LYS A 4 -21.10 -20.55 -5.96
CA LYS A 4 -21.04 -19.09 -5.98
C LYS A 4 -19.83 -18.71 -5.13
N TYR A 5 -18.64 -18.83 -5.70
CA TYR A 5 -17.43 -18.33 -5.07
C TYR A 5 -17.69 -16.87 -4.69
N PRO A 6 -17.39 -16.45 -3.45
CA PRO A 6 -17.44 -15.03 -3.13
C PRO A 6 -16.52 -14.29 -4.12
N PRO A 7 -16.88 -13.07 -4.54
CA PRO A 7 -15.98 -12.25 -5.34
C PRO A 7 -14.63 -12.18 -4.60
N PRO A 8 -13.49 -12.21 -5.33
CA PRO A 8 -12.20 -12.05 -4.68
C PRO A 8 -12.24 -10.76 -3.84
N PRO A 9 -11.67 -10.79 -2.63
CA PRO A 9 -11.64 -9.61 -1.80
C PRO A 9 -10.95 -8.46 -2.56
N PRO A 10 -11.45 -7.22 -2.42
CA PRO A 10 -10.85 -6.08 -3.11
C PRO A 10 -9.38 -5.96 -2.68
N SER A 11 -8.48 -5.88 -3.65
CA SER A 11 -7.08 -5.59 -3.40
C SER A 11 -6.93 -4.11 -3.04
N ILE A 12 -6.30 -3.84 -1.91
CA ILE A 12 -5.97 -2.48 -1.47
C ILE A 12 -4.61 -2.11 -2.07
N GLU A 13 -4.51 -0.90 -2.61
CA GLU A 13 -3.23 -0.37 -3.07
C GLU A 13 -2.45 0.23 -1.90
N TRP A 14 -1.25 -0.28 -1.68
CA TRP A 14 -0.37 0.15 -0.61
C TRP A 14 0.82 0.92 -1.18
N TYR A 15 1.14 2.01 -0.51
CA TYR A 15 2.36 2.75 -0.71
C TYR A 15 3.38 2.35 0.36
N ILE A 16 4.56 1.95 -0.08
CA ILE A 16 5.63 1.44 0.78
C ILE A 16 6.90 2.24 0.52
N GLU A 17 7.36 2.95 1.53
CA GLU A 17 8.71 3.49 1.56
C GLU A 17 9.62 2.45 2.22
N THR A 18 10.66 2.02 1.51
CA THR A 18 11.67 1.11 2.07
C THR A 18 12.76 1.88 2.82
N GLU A 19 13.49 1.20 3.71
CA GLU A 19 14.63 1.80 4.42
C GLU A 19 15.73 2.31 3.49
N CYS A 20 15.85 1.71 2.29
CA CYS A 20 16.79 2.13 1.26
C CYS A 20 16.36 3.41 0.51
N GLY A 21 15.20 3.99 0.84
CA GLY A 21 14.64 5.15 0.14
C GLY A 21 13.98 4.81 -1.20
N HIS A 22 13.76 3.53 -1.49
CA HIS A 22 12.93 3.14 -2.63
C HIS A 22 11.46 3.22 -2.26
N LEU A 23 10.69 3.84 -3.15
CA LEU A 23 9.24 3.95 -3.08
C LEU A 23 8.64 2.85 -3.95
N LEU A 24 7.77 2.03 -3.36
CA LEU A 24 7.13 0.90 -4.01
C LEU A 24 5.62 1.04 -3.84
N SER A 25 4.87 0.73 -4.88
CA SER A 25 3.43 0.54 -4.80
C SER A 25 3.10 -0.94 -4.98
N TRP A 26 2.21 -1.47 -4.16
CA TRP A 26 1.80 -2.87 -4.24
C TRP A 26 0.32 -3.04 -3.89
N SER A 27 -0.42 -3.74 -4.73
CA SER A 27 -1.79 -4.18 -4.44
C SER A 27 -1.80 -5.47 -3.59
N ALA A 28 -2.34 -5.41 -2.38
CA ALA A 28 -2.48 -6.56 -1.48
C ALA A 28 -3.86 -6.55 -0.81
N VAL A 29 -4.38 -7.74 -0.51
CA VAL A 29 -5.70 -7.90 0.13
C VAL A 29 -5.70 -7.36 1.57
N ASP A 30 -4.58 -7.53 2.27
CA ASP A 30 -4.39 -7.11 3.65
C ASP A 30 -2.90 -6.79 3.89
N LEU A 31 -2.60 -6.04 4.97
CA LEU A 31 -1.25 -5.73 5.42
C LEU A 31 -0.40 -6.99 5.62
N ASP A 32 -0.96 -8.07 6.15
CA ASP A 32 -0.19 -9.30 6.39
C ASP A 32 0.34 -9.90 5.07
N SER A 33 -0.53 -9.97 4.06
CA SER A 33 -0.14 -10.40 2.71
C SER A 33 0.92 -9.49 2.09
N LEU A 34 0.85 -8.18 2.37
CA LEU A 34 1.86 -7.23 1.92
C LEU A 34 3.22 -7.50 2.57
N PHE A 35 3.25 -7.66 3.90
CA PHE A 35 4.48 -7.93 4.64
C PHE A 35 5.13 -9.26 4.25
N ILE A 36 4.32 -10.31 4.03
CA ILE A 36 4.82 -11.59 3.51
C ILE A 36 5.55 -11.35 2.19
N ARG A 37 4.93 -10.65 1.24
CA ARG A 37 5.55 -10.40 -0.07
C ARG A 37 6.78 -9.51 0.00
N LEU A 38 6.78 -8.50 0.86
CA LEU A 38 7.95 -7.66 1.10
C LEU A 38 9.12 -8.50 1.65
N HIS A 39 8.82 -9.37 2.62
CA HIS A 39 9.81 -10.27 3.20
C HIS A 39 10.33 -11.30 2.18
N GLU A 40 9.45 -11.89 1.37
CA GLU A 40 9.84 -12.80 0.27
C GLU A 40 10.77 -12.13 -0.75
N LYS A 41 10.58 -10.83 -1.00
CA LYS A 41 11.44 -10.04 -1.88
C LYS A 41 12.71 -9.53 -1.19
N GLY A 42 12.83 -9.68 0.14
CA GLY A 42 13.94 -9.15 0.93
C GLY A 42 13.90 -7.63 1.13
N PHE A 43 12.74 -7.00 0.94
CA PHE A 43 12.57 -5.57 1.23
C PHE A 43 12.13 -5.37 2.68
N ARG A 44 12.68 -4.33 3.32
CA ARG A 44 12.20 -3.83 4.61
C ARG A 44 11.43 -2.54 4.39
N ALA A 45 10.16 -2.58 4.76
CA ALA A 45 9.33 -1.39 4.78
C ALA A 45 9.68 -0.53 5.99
N LYS A 46 9.87 0.76 5.73
CA LYS A 46 10.07 1.82 6.72
C LYS A 46 8.75 2.52 7.02
N GLU A 47 7.99 2.86 5.98
CA GLU A 47 6.64 3.42 6.10
C GLU A 47 5.71 2.64 5.17
N VAL A 48 4.57 2.20 5.70
CA VAL A 48 3.51 1.53 4.94
C VAL A 48 2.23 2.29 5.20
N MET A 49 1.57 2.72 4.15
CA MET A 49 0.25 3.33 4.21
C MET A 49 -0.56 2.93 2.98
N THR A 50 -1.87 3.16 3.02
CA THR A 50 -2.68 3.00 1.81
C THR A 50 -2.35 4.10 0.81
N TRP A 51 -2.56 3.83 -0.48
CA TRP A 51 -2.40 4.83 -1.52
C TRP A 51 -3.33 6.04 -1.29
N GLU A 52 -4.55 5.80 -0.82
CA GLU A 52 -5.50 6.85 -0.44
C GLU A 52 -4.95 7.75 0.68
N GLU A 53 -4.34 7.17 1.72
CA GLU A 53 -3.69 7.95 2.77
C GLU A 53 -2.50 8.76 2.25
N HIS A 54 -1.72 8.19 1.33
CA HIS A 54 -0.61 8.90 0.69
C HIS A 54 -1.11 10.09 -0.15
N GLU A 55 -2.18 9.91 -0.93
CA GLU A 55 -2.81 10.98 -1.71
C GLU A 55 -3.37 12.07 -0.79
N ALA A 56 -4.03 11.70 0.30
CA ALA A 56 -4.53 12.65 1.30
C ALA A 56 -3.37 13.48 1.90
N LYS A 57 -2.29 12.81 2.33
CA LYS A 57 -1.12 13.45 2.94
C LYS A 57 -0.35 14.35 1.97
N THR A 58 -0.33 13.99 0.69
CA THR A 58 0.28 14.81 -0.38
C THR A 58 -0.58 16.03 -0.66
N SER A 59 -1.89 15.87 -0.78
CA SER A 59 -2.84 16.97 -0.97
C SER A 59 -2.76 18.01 0.16
N GLU A 60 -2.66 17.55 1.42
CA GLU A 60 -2.46 18.44 2.58
C GLU A 60 -1.13 19.21 2.57
N ARG A 61 -0.07 18.64 1.98
CA ARG A 61 1.23 19.31 1.85
C ARG A 61 1.21 20.39 0.77
N GLU A 62 0.63 20.09 -0.39
CA GLU A 62 0.48 21.03 -1.51
C GLU A 62 -0.36 22.27 -1.09
N LEU A 63 -1.40 22.05 -0.28
CA LEU A 63 -2.23 23.11 0.30
C LEU A 63 -1.47 24.00 1.30
N LYS A 64 -0.44 23.49 1.97
CA LYS A 64 0.38 24.25 2.92
C LYS A 64 1.55 24.97 2.26
N GLU A 65 2.08 24.46 1.14
CA GLU A 65 3.13 25.14 0.37
C GLU A 65 2.58 26.26 -0.54
N SER A 66 1.27 26.31 -0.74
CA SER A 66 0.59 27.36 -1.51
C SER A 66 0.06 28.53 -0.65
N ALA A 67 0.40 28.59 0.64
CA ALA A 67 -0.01 29.64 1.59
C ALA A 67 1.19 30.44 2.10
#